data_AF-A0A645GJW8-F1
#
_entry.id   AF-A0A645GJW8-F1
#
_cell.length_a   1.000
_cell.length_b   1.000
_cell.length_c   1.000
_cell.angle_alpha   90.00
_cell.angle_beta   90.00
_cell.angle_gamma   90.00
#
_symmetry.space_group_name_H-M   'P 1'
#
loop_
_entity.id
_entity.type
_entity.pdbx_description
1 polymer ?
#
loop_
_entity_poly.entity_id
_entity_poly.type
_entity_poly.pdbx_seq_one_letter_code
_entity_poly.pdbx_strand_id
1 'polypeptide(L)' 'MRHHGNLARIEVDRADIAMLASPKNAKSITEYFGQIGFKYVTLDLAGYRIGSMNESLKEG' A
#
# COMPACT_ATOMS: atom_id res chain seq x y z
N MET A 1 22.12 -11.22 -7.36
CA MET A 1 21.28 -10.09 -6.95
C MET A 1 19.82 -10.47 -7.09
N ARG A 2 19.07 -10.61 -5.99
CA ARG A 2 17.60 -10.61 -6.01
C ARG A 2 17.20 -9.27 -5.42
N HIS A 3 16.99 -8.29 -6.29
CA HIS A 3 16.54 -6.97 -5.88
C HIS A 3 15.25 -7.12 -5.07
N HIS A 4 15.17 -6.43 -3.93
CA HIS A 4 13.96 -6.25 -3.13
C HIS A 4 12.90 -5.48 -3.94
N GLY A 5 12.23 -6.13 -4.90
CA GLY A 5 11.41 -5.42 -5.90
C GLY A 5 10.06 -6.02 -6.24
N ASN A 6 9.55 -6.99 -5.47
CA ASN A 6 8.28 -7.67 -5.79
C ASN A 6 7.21 -7.49 -4.70
N LEU A 7 7.35 -6.49 -3.83
CA LEU A 7 6.43 -6.20 -2.73
C LEU A 7 5.77 -4.84 -2.97
N ALA A 8 4.45 -4.82 -3.09
CA ALA A 8 3.66 -3.60 -3.05
C ALA A 8 3.15 -3.39 -1.61
N ARG A 9 3.47 -2.24 -1.00
CA ARG A 9 2.90 -1.83 0.29
C ARG A 9 1.85 -0.75 0.04
N ILE A 10 0.63 -1.02 0.47
CA ILE A 10 -0.50 -0.10 0.37
C ILE A 10 -0.63 0.64 1.70
N GLU A 11 -0.53 1.96 1.64
CA GLU A 11 -0.74 2.87 2.75
C GLU A 11 -2.05 3.64 2.52
N VAL A 12 -2.98 3.52 3.45
CA VAL A 12 -4.31 4.16 3.40
C VAL A 12 -4.68 4.66 4.79
N ASP A 13 -5.69 5.52 4.88
CA ASP A 13 -6.23 5.90 6.17
C ASP A 13 -6.74 4.68 6.93
N ARG A 14 -6.64 4.72 8.27
CA ARG A 14 -7.05 3.58 9.11
C ARG A 14 -8.51 3.18 8.91
N ALA A 15 -9.37 4.14 8.57
CA ALA A 15 -10.78 3.90 8.29
C ALA A 15 -10.99 3.00 7.06
N ASP A 16 -10.07 3.04 6.08
CA ASP A 16 -10.20 2.32 4.82
C ASP A 16 -9.57 0.91 4.87
N ILE A 17 -8.73 0.62 5.87
CA ILE A 17 -8.04 -0.67 6.00
C ILE A 17 -9.03 -1.85 5.94
N ALA A 18 -10.13 -1.76 6.67
CA ALA A 18 -11.14 -2.83 6.72
C ALA A 18 -11.80 -3.07 5.36
N MET A 19 -12.04 -2.00 4.60
CA MET A 19 -12.60 -2.08 3.25
C MET A 19 -11.62 -2.80 2.31
N LEU A 20 -10.34 -2.41 2.33
CA LEU A 20 -9.32 -3.02 1.46
C LEU A 20 -9.04 -4.49 1.83
N ALA A 21 -9.07 -4.82 3.13
CA ALA A 21 -8.85 -6.16 3.64
C ALA A 21 -10.05 -7.11 3.43
N SER A 22 -11.21 -6.61 2.98
CA SER A 22 -12.36 -7.48 2.67
C SER A 22 -11.99 -8.51 1.60
N PRO A 23 -12.48 -9.77 1.67
CA PRO A 23 -12.05 -10.84 0.76
C PRO A 23 -12.20 -10.49 -0.73
N LYS A 24 -13.26 -9.76 -1.08
CA LYS A 24 -13.52 -9.30 -2.45
C LYS A 24 -12.44 -8.32 -2.91
N ASN A 25 -12.19 -7.27 -2.12
CA ASN A 25 -11.25 -6.23 -2.50
C ASN A 25 -9.80 -6.73 -2.45
N ALA A 26 -9.45 -7.51 -1.42
CA ALA A 26 -8.13 -8.12 -1.30
C ALA A 26 -7.78 -8.97 -2.53
N LYS A 27 -8.74 -9.77 -3.03
CA LYS A 27 -8.55 -10.55 -4.26
C LYS A 27 -8.33 -9.66 -5.49
N SER A 28 -9.18 -8.66 -5.70
CA SER A 28 -9.04 -7.75 -6.85
C SER A 28 -7.72 -6.97 -6.81
N ILE A 29 -7.29 -6.54 -5.63
CA ILE A 29 -6.02 -5.86 -5.41
C ILE A 29 -4.86 -6.80 -5.75
N THR A 30 -4.81 -8.01 -5.19
CA THR A 30 -3.70 -8.94 -5.44
C THR A 30 -3.62 -9.38 -6.89
N GLU A 31 -4.75 -9.58 -7.57
CA GLU A 31 -4.80 -9.89 -9.00
C GLU A 31 -4.21 -8.77 -9.85
N TYR A 32 -4.62 -7.52 -9.60
CA TYR A 32 -4.11 -6.36 -10.33
C TYR A 32 -2.61 -6.17 -10.12
N PHE A 33 -2.14 -6.19 -8.88
CA PHE A 33 -0.72 -6.02 -8.56
C PHE A 33 0.13 -7.19 -9.09
N GLY A 34 -0.43 -8.40 -9.14
CA GLY A 34 0.19 -9.56 -9.78
C GLY A 34 0.42 -9.36 -11.28
N GLN A 35 -0.54 -8.76 -11.99
CA GLN A 35 -0.42 -8.48 -13.43
C GLN A 35 0.70 -7.49 -13.77
N ILE A 36 0.99 -6.55 -12.86
CA ILE A 36 2.03 -5.53 -13.05
C ILE A 36 3.38 -5.92 -12.42
N GLY A 37 3.53 -7.17 -11.96
CA GLY A 37 4.82 -7.75 -11.57
C GLY A 37 5.11 -7.83 -10.06
N PHE A 38 4.15 -7.49 -9.20
CA PHE A 38 4.33 -7.68 -7.75
C PHE A 38 3.95 -9.09 -7.32
N LYS A 39 4.83 -9.73 -6.55
CA LYS A 39 4.64 -11.07 -6.00
C LYS A 39 3.83 -11.04 -4.70
N TYR A 40 3.94 -9.96 -3.94
CA TYR A 40 3.31 -9.79 -2.65
C TYR A 40 2.67 -8.41 -2.56
N VAL A 41 1.49 -8.34 -1.96
CA VAL A 41 0.83 -7.08 -1.60
C VAL A 41 0.58 -7.09 -0.10
N THR A 42 0.94 -6.00 0.58
CA THR A 42 0.72 -5.82 2.01
C THR A 42 -0.04 -4.53 2.26
N LEU A 43 -0.86 -4.51 3.33
CA LEU A 43 -1.40 -3.27 3.88
C LEU A 43 -0.53 -2.82 5.05
N ASP A 44 -0.20 -1.54 5.09
CA ASP A 44 0.39 -0.94 6.28
C ASP A 44 -0.69 -0.68 7.33
N LEU A 45 -0.70 -1.49 8.39
CA LEU A 45 -1.69 -1.38 9.46
C LEU A 45 -1.50 -0.13 10.32
N ALA A 46 -0.34 0.55 10.23
CA ALA A 46 -0.18 1.85 10.87
C ALA A 46 -1.09 2.91 10.24
N GLY A 47 -1.49 2.69 8.97
CA GLY A 47 -2.18 3.63 8.11
C GLY A 47 -1.26 4.73 7.59
N TYR A 48 -1.75 5.50 6.64
CA TYR A 48 -1.08 6.70 6.15
C TYR A 48 -0.99 7.72 7.29
N ARG A 49 0.23 8.17 7.61
CA ARG A 49 0.46 9.24 8.59
C ARG A 49 0.59 10.55 7.83
N ILE A 50 -0.31 11.49 8.10
CA ILE A 50 -0.19 12.90 7.67
C ILE A 50 1.11 13.44 8.30
N GLY A 51 2.17 13.47 7.51
CA GLY A 51 3.52 13.85 7.94
C GLY A 51 4.58 13.43 6.92
N SER A 52 4.43 12.27 6.27
CA SER A 52 5.48 11.77 5.37
C SER A 52 5.50 12.38 3.96
N MET A 53 4.48 13.16 3.56
CA MET A 53 4.42 13.78 2.23
C MET A 53 4.10 15.29 2.24
N ASN A 54 4.06 15.92 3.43
CA ASN A 54 3.86 17.36 3.60
C ASN A 54 4.96 18.07 4.41
N GLU A 55 5.94 17.37 5.00
CA GLU A 55 7.14 18.03 5.55
C GLU A 55 8.10 18.51 4.46
N SER A 56 8.07 17.91 3.27
CA SER A 56 8.92 18.31 2.13
C SER A 56 8.45 19.60 1.41
N LEU A 57 7.36 20.24 1.86
CA LEU A 57 6.78 21.45 1.24
C LEU A 57 6.54 22.60 2.24
N LYS A 58 7.14 22.53 3.44
CA LYS A 58 7.14 23.65 4.40
C LYS A 58 8.55 24.04 4.82
N GLU A 59 9.41 24.33 3.84
CA GLU A 59 10.47 25.32 4.02
C GLU A 59 10.40 26.28 2.82
N GLY A 60 9.81 27.43 3.07
CA GLY A 60 9.64 28.57 2.16
C GLY A 60 9.17 29.76 2.97
#